data_AF-A0A955X1H5-F1
#
_entry.id   AF-A0A955X1H5-F1
#
_cell.length_a   1.000
_cell.length_b   1.000
_cell.length_c   1.000
_cell.angle_alpha   90.00
_cell.angle_beta   90.00
_cell.angle_gamma   90.00
#
_symmetry.space_group_name_H-M   'P 1'
#
loop_
_entity.id
_entity.type
_entity.pdbx_description
1 polymer ?
#
loop_
_entity_poly.entity_id
_entity_poly.type
_entity_poly.pdbx_seq_one_letter_code
_entity_poly.pdbx_strand_id
1 'polypeptide(L)'
;MEALEALNPGRTEACPSDLTLTLLDTGCLAGDEKDEVQAHLQTCARCQGWLDGAKADFAAIPGAERDAMVDRLTARAQRPRQRWPVAVAGALAIAAAALLLLHTPPPRPDVGLKGSGLDLRVYRERAGHVASTMSGDMFRPGDRLRFEVDVPSDGHMLVVGVESDGDLFRCYPNDRDESVPVEAGSGLLLSDAIELDSSTGHEVLHLVVCDVPFSAHDLRAAGARSLALPPGCRAAAFEMVKGVR
;
A
#
# COMPACT_ATOMS: atom_id res chain seq x y z
N MET A 1 -4.13 4.45 -33.62
CA MET A 1 -4.71 3.18 -34.09
C MET A 1 -4.54 2.97 -35.60
N GLU A 2 -4.23 4.00 -36.40
CA GLU A 2 -3.94 3.86 -37.85
C GLU A 2 -2.67 3.06 -38.19
N ALA A 3 -1.68 2.99 -37.31
CA ALA A 3 -0.41 2.30 -37.59
C ALA A 3 -0.50 0.77 -37.51
N LEU A 4 -1.55 0.20 -36.89
CA LEU A 4 -1.76 -1.25 -36.84
C LEU A 4 -2.50 -1.77 -38.09
N GLU A 5 -3.36 -0.94 -38.70
CA GLU A 5 -4.13 -1.29 -39.91
C GLU A 5 -3.21 -1.45 -41.13
N ALA A 6 -2.13 -0.67 -41.20
CA ALA A 6 -1.18 -0.69 -42.32
C ALA A 6 -0.30 -1.95 -42.39
N LEU A 7 -0.24 -2.75 -41.32
CA LEU A 7 0.46 -4.05 -41.32
C LEU A 7 -0.37 -5.19 -41.91
N ASN A 8 -1.65 -4.94 -42.27
CA ASN A 8 -2.53 -5.94 -42.85
C ASN A 8 -3.21 -5.41 -44.13
N PRO A 9 -2.47 -5.27 -45.25
CA PRO A 9 -3.07 -4.88 -46.52
C PRO A 9 -4.02 -5.97 -47.05
N GLY A 10 -5.29 -5.85 -46.67
CA GLY A 10 -6.45 -6.32 -47.43
C GLY A 10 -6.52 -7.82 -47.68
N ARG A 11 -6.99 -8.58 -46.69
CA ARG A 11 -7.77 -9.80 -46.95
C ARG A 11 -9.24 -9.41 -47.06
N THR A 12 -9.90 -9.80 -48.15
CA THR A 12 -11.36 -9.65 -48.28
C THR A 12 -12.07 -10.54 -47.25
N GLU A 13 -13.32 -10.23 -46.91
CA GLU A 13 -14.15 -11.07 -46.00
C GLU A 13 -14.22 -12.56 -46.45
N ALA A 14 -13.91 -12.85 -47.71
CA ALA A 14 -13.93 -14.18 -48.30
C ALA A 14 -12.67 -15.02 -48.07
N CYS A 15 -11.57 -14.46 -47.53
CA CYS A 15 -10.32 -15.19 -47.29
C CYS A 15 -10.02 -15.30 -45.79
N PRO A 16 -9.53 -16.46 -45.28
CA PRO A 16 -9.12 -16.62 -43.88
C PRO A 16 -8.05 -15.60 -43.48
N SER A 17 -8.03 -15.17 -42.23
CA SER A 17 -7.01 -14.23 -41.73
C SER A 17 -5.61 -14.83 -41.76
N ASP A 18 -4.56 -13.99 -41.77
CA ASP A 18 -3.16 -14.45 -41.65
C ASP A 18 -2.92 -15.24 -40.36
N LEU A 19 -3.59 -14.84 -39.27
CA LEU A 19 -3.55 -15.56 -38.00
C LEU A 19 -4.13 -16.97 -38.16
N THR A 20 -5.28 -17.10 -38.81
CA THR A 20 -5.94 -18.39 -39.05
C THR A 20 -5.06 -19.33 -39.89
N LEU A 21 -4.43 -18.80 -40.95
CA LEU A 21 -3.51 -19.58 -41.77
C LEU A 21 -2.25 -19.97 -41.00
N THR A 22 -1.72 -19.09 -40.16
CA THR A 22 -0.58 -19.40 -39.28
C THR A 22 -0.95 -20.51 -38.30
N LEU A 23 -2.13 -20.43 -37.67
CA LEU A 23 -2.61 -21.47 -36.74
C LEU A 23 -2.80 -22.81 -37.44
N LEU A 24 -3.30 -22.82 -38.68
CA LEU A 24 -3.40 -24.04 -39.49
C LEU A 24 -2.00 -24.61 -39.80
N ASP A 25 -1.06 -23.77 -40.23
CA ASP A 25 0.32 -24.14 -40.60
C ASP A 25 1.15 -24.63 -39.40
N THR A 26 0.87 -24.14 -38.18
CA THR A 26 1.50 -24.63 -36.94
C THR A 26 0.75 -25.78 -36.28
N GLY A 27 -0.33 -26.30 -36.89
CA GLY A 27 -1.13 -27.38 -36.33
C GLY A 27 -1.93 -27.01 -35.07
N CYS A 28 -2.08 -25.71 -34.80
CA CYS A 28 -2.81 -25.18 -33.64
C CYS A 28 -4.31 -25.00 -33.92
N LEU A 29 -4.74 -25.03 -35.18
CA LEU A 29 -6.15 -24.99 -35.58
C LEU A 29 -6.77 -26.39 -35.48
N ALA A 30 -7.97 -26.49 -34.89
CA ALA A 30 -8.65 -27.77 -34.63
C ALA A 30 -10.16 -27.67 -34.89
N GLY A 31 -10.81 -28.83 -35.06
CA GLY A 31 -12.24 -28.93 -35.28
C GLY A 31 -12.69 -28.38 -36.64
N ASP A 32 -13.97 -28.03 -36.73
CA ASP A 32 -14.64 -27.64 -37.98
C ASP A 32 -13.96 -26.46 -38.69
N GLU A 33 -13.41 -25.50 -37.93
CA GLU A 33 -12.68 -24.35 -38.49
C GLU A 33 -11.43 -24.78 -39.28
N LYS A 34 -10.76 -25.85 -38.84
CA LYS A 34 -9.62 -26.41 -39.57
C LYS A 34 -10.05 -26.95 -40.93
N ASP A 35 -11.15 -27.70 -40.96
CA ASP A 35 -11.64 -28.36 -42.16
C ASP A 35 -12.14 -27.32 -43.19
N GLU A 36 -12.81 -26.26 -42.71
CA GLU A 36 -13.26 -25.14 -43.55
C GLU A 36 -12.09 -24.40 -44.21
N VAL A 37 -11.05 -24.08 -43.44
CA VAL A 37 -9.87 -23.38 -43.97
C VAL A 37 -9.09 -24.29 -44.92
N GLN A 38 -9.00 -25.60 -44.63
CA GLN A 38 -8.39 -26.57 -45.56
C GLN A 38 -9.17 -26.68 -46.87
N ALA A 39 -10.50 -26.69 -46.84
CA ALA A 39 -11.34 -26.68 -48.03
C ALA A 39 -11.16 -25.39 -48.85
N HIS A 40 -11.07 -24.24 -48.18
CA HIS A 40 -10.75 -22.97 -48.82
C HIS A 40 -9.39 -23.01 -49.51
N LEU A 41 -8.37 -23.60 -48.87
CA LEU A 41 -7.04 -23.75 -49.47
C LEU A 41 -7.06 -24.60 -50.74
N GLN A 42 -7.97 -25.56 -50.91
CA GLN A 42 -8.06 -26.34 -52.15
C GLN A 42 -8.54 -25.50 -53.36
N THR A 43 -9.18 -24.36 -53.12
CA THR A 43 -9.84 -23.56 -54.16
C THR A 43 -9.24 -22.16 -54.34
N CYS A 44 -8.41 -21.70 -53.39
CA CYS A 44 -7.84 -20.35 -53.40
C CYS A 44 -6.30 -20.36 -53.57
N ALA A 45 -5.83 -20.14 -54.79
CA ALA A 45 -4.40 -20.08 -55.12
C ALA A 45 -3.63 -18.98 -54.36
N ARG A 46 -4.30 -17.87 -54.00
CA ARG A 46 -3.69 -16.78 -53.21
C ARG A 46 -3.31 -17.25 -51.81
N CYS A 47 -4.21 -17.96 -51.13
CA CYS A 47 -3.96 -18.47 -49.79
C CYS A 47 -2.94 -19.62 -49.80
N GLN A 48 -2.94 -20.46 -50.84
CA GLN A 48 -1.89 -21.47 -51.07
C GLN A 48 -0.52 -20.82 -51.22
N GLY A 49 -0.37 -19.83 -52.12
CA GLY A 49 0.90 -19.16 -52.35
C GLY A 49 1.45 -18.43 -51.13
N TRP A 50 0.57 -17.86 -50.29
CA TRP A 50 0.97 -17.28 -49.00
C TRP A 50 1.55 -18.34 -48.06
N LEU A 51 0.89 -19.50 -47.94
CA LEU A 51 1.32 -20.60 -47.08
C LEU A 51 2.66 -21.18 -47.54
N ASP A 52 2.83 -21.34 -48.86
CA ASP A 52 4.07 -21.83 -49.45
C ASP A 52 5.23 -20.84 -49.24
N GLY A 53 4.97 -19.54 -49.36
CA GLY A 53 5.93 -18.49 -49.05
C GLY A 53 6.37 -18.54 -47.59
N ALA A 54 5.41 -18.64 -46.66
CA ALA A 54 5.71 -18.75 -45.23
C ALA A 54 6.56 -19.99 -44.90
N LYS A 55 6.32 -21.13 -45.57
CA LYS A 55 7.14 -22.34 -45.40
C LYS A 55 8.55 -22.18 -45.97
N ALA A 56 8.66 -21.54 -47.15
CA ALA A 56 9.95 -21.28 -47.78
C ALA A 56 10.84 -20.34 -46.96
N ASP A 57 10.26 -19.28 -46.39
CA ASP A 57 10.97 -18.32 -45.53
C ASP A 57 11.56 -18.99 -44.29
N PHE A 58 10.80 -19.89 -43.65
CA PHE A 58 11.29 -20.66 -42.52
C PHE A 58 12.39 -21.67 -42.91
N ALA A 59 12.24 -22.33 -44.06
CA ALA A 59 13.24 -23.29 -44.56
C ALA A 59 14.57 -22.63 -44.93
N ALA A 60 14.58 -21.33 -45.22
CA ALA A 60 15.79 -20.57 -45.53
C ALA A 60 16.69 -20.29 -44.31
N ILE A 61 16.22 -20.53 -43.08
CA ILE A 61 16.97 -20.26 -41.84
C ILE A 61 17.81 -21.49 -41.46
N PRO A 62 19.17 -21.42 -41.52
CA PRO A 62 20.02 -22.56 -41.18
C PRO A 62 19.86 -22.98 -39.71
N GLY A 63 19.59 -24.25 -39.46
CA GLY A 63 19.41 -24.80 -38.11
C GLY A 63 18.03 -24.57 -37.49
N ALA A 64 17.07 -23.99 -38.23
CA ALA A 64 15.69 -23.90 -37.79
C ALA A 64 14.98 -25.25 -37.94
N GLU A 65 14.96 -26.04 -36.86
CA GLU A 65 14.07 -27.21 -36.75
C GLU A 65 12.66 -26.72 -36.35
N ARG A 66 11.93 -26.21 -37.36
CA ARG A 66 10.59 -25.64 -37.19
C ARG A 66 9.66 -26.59 -36.43
N ASP A 67 9.59 -27.85 -36.84
CA ASP A 67 8.71 -28.85 -36.24
C ASP A 67 9.08 -29.09 -34.77
N ALA A 68 10.37 -29.19 -34.45
CA ALA A 68 10.84 -29.34 -33.07
C ALA A 68 10.51 -28.13 -32.18
N MET A 69 10.52 -26.91 -32.74
CA MET A 69 10.12 -25.71 -32.02
C MET A 69 8.61 -25.68 -31.75
N VAL A 70 7.80 -26.00 -32.75
CA VAL A 70 6.34 -26.09 -32.63
C VAL A 70 5.95 -27.17 -31.62
N ASP A 71 6.56 -28.35 -31.70
CA ASP A 71 6.33 -29.47 -30.77
C ASP A 71 6.64 -29.10 -29.32
N ARG A 72 7.71 -28.34 -29.08
CA ARG A 72 8.04 -27.87 -27.72
C ARG A 72 7.00 -26.91 -27.16
N LEU A 73 6.43 -26.05 -28.00
CA LEU A 73 5.42 -25.07 -27.59
C LEU A 73 4.06 -25.75 -27.35
N THR A 74 3.64 -26.64 -28.23
CA THR A 74 2.38 -27.39 -28.10
C THR A 74 2.43 -28.37 -26.93
N ALA A 75 3.55 -29.07 -26.72
CA ALA A 75 3.74 -29.94 -25.56
C ALA A 75 3.67 -29.17 -24.22
N ARG A 76 4.11 -27.90 -24.18
CA ARG A 76 4.00 -27.05 -22.99
C ARG A 76 2.57 -26.59 -22.74
N ALA A 77 1.80 -26.31 -23.80
CA ALA A 77 0.40 -25.91 -23.70
C ALA A 77 -0.53 -27.08 -23.30
N GLN A 78 -0.22 -28.30 -23.74
CA GLN A 78 -1.00 -29.51 -23.46
C GLN A 78 -0.68 -30.16 -22.11
N ARG A 79 0.35 -29.69 -21.39
CA ARG A 79 0.63 -30.22 -20.04
C ARG A 79 -0.58 -29.93 -19.15
N PRO A 80 -1.20 -30.95 -18.53
CA PRO A 80 -2.25 -30.71 -17.56
C PRO A 80 -1.64 -29.83 -16.48
N ARG A 81 -2.21 -28.64 -16.29
CA ARG A 81 -1.90 -27.79 -15.13
C ARG A 81 -2.28 -28.58 -13.90
N GLN A 82 -1.34 -29.37 -13.41
CA GLN A 82 -1.50 -30.18 -12.20
C GLN A 82 -1.84 -29.16 -11.12
N ARG A 83 -3.08 -29.19 -10.61
CA ARG A 83 -3.60 -28.21 -9.65
C ARG A 83 -3.11 -28.46 -8.22
N TRP A 84 -2.28 -29.49 -8.02
CA TRP A 84 -1.73 -29.83 -6.71
C TRP A 84 -0.81 -28.75 -6.09
N PRO A 85 0.06 -28.02 -6.81
CA PRO A 85 0.81 -26.94 -6.21
C PRO A 85 -0.09 -25.74 -5.85
N VAL A 86 -1.28 -25.59 -6.45
CA VAL A 86 -2.27 -24.58 -6.06
C VAL A 86 -2.96 -24.95 -4.74
N ALA A 87 -3.22 -26.25 -4.51
CA ALA A 87 -3.79 -26.73 -3.25
C ALA A 87 -2.79 -26.61 -2.07
N VAL A 88 -1.51 -26.90 -2.31
CA VAL A 88 -0.45 -26.74 -1.30
C VAL A 88 -0.14 -25.27 -1.04
N ALA A 89 -0.09 -24.43 -2.08
CA ALA A 89 0.08 -22.99 -1.93
C ALA A 89 -1.14 -22.33 -1.25
N GLY A 90 -2.36 -22.82 -1.51
CA GLY A 90 -3.57 -22.35 -0.83
C GLY A 90 -3.56 -22.68 0.67
N ALA A 91 -3.14 -23.88 1.05
CA ALA A 91 -3.00 -24.27 2.46
C ALA A 91 -1.90 -23.46 3.17
N LEU A 92 -0.75 -23.23 2.51
CA LEU A 92 0.31 -22.38 3.06
C LEU A 92 -0.12 -20.90 3.15
N ALA A 93 -0.87 -20.39 2.17
CA ALA A 93 -1.36 -19.02 2.17
C ALA A 93 -2.44 -18.80 3.24
N ILE A 94 -3.31 -19.77 3.50
CA ILE A 94 -4.27 -19.71 4.61
C ILE A 94 -3.55 -19.79 5.96
N ALA A 95 -2.54 -20.66 6.09
CA ALA A 95 -1.74 -20.74 7.32
C ALA A 95 -0.92 -19.45 7.54
N ALA A 96 -0.32 -18.89 6.48
CA ALA A 96 0.42 -17.63 6.54
C ALA A 96 -0.53 -16.44 6.78
N ALA A 97 -1.72 -16.41 6.19
CA ALA A 97 -2.73 -15.40 6.45
C ALA A 97 -3.32 -15.53 7.86
N ALA A 98 -3.50 -16.74 8.39
CA ALA A 98 -3.88 -16.96 9.78
C ALA A 98 -2.77 -16.51 10.73
N LEU A 99 -1.50 -16.80 10.41
CA LEU A 99 -0.35 -16.30 11.17
C LEU A 99 -0.27 -14.78 11.10
N LEU A 100 -0.52 -14.19 9.92
CA LEU A 100 -0.60 -12.75 9.70
C LEU A 100 -1.78 -12.16 10.47
N LEU A 101 -2.97 -12.77 10.49
CA LEU A 101 -4.13 -12.32 11.28
C LEU A 101 -3.92 -12.49 12.79
N LEU A 102 -3.11 -13.46 13.20
CA LEU A 102 -2.66 -13.65 14.58
C LEU A 102 -1.56 -12.65 14.98
N HIS A 103 -0.76 -12.14 14.02
CA HIS A 103 0.36 -11.21 14.24
C HIS A 103 0.08 -9.76 13.85
N THR A 104 -0.92 -9.50 13.01
CA THR A 104 -1.44 -8.16 12.77
C THR A 104 -2.29 -7.86 13.98
N PRO A 105 -1.94 -6.86 14.79
CA PRO A 105 -2.84 -6.41 15.82
C PRO A 105 -4.18 -6.11 15.14
N PRO A 106 -5.33 -6.58 15.68
CA PRO A 106 -6.61 -6.14 15.15
C PRO A 106 -6.59 -4.61 15.07
N PRO A 107 -7.27 -3.96 14.12
CA PRO A 107 -7.60 -2.55 14.29
C PRO A 107 -8.38 -2.46 15.59
N ARG A 108 -7.66 -2.14 16.66
CA ARG A 108 -8.22 -2.10 18.00
C ARG A 108 -9.03 -0.81 18.02
N PRO A 109 -10.25 -0.85 18.55
CA PRO A 109 -10.97 0.37 18.81
C PRO A 109 -10.04 1.20 19.69
N ASP A 110 -9.58 2.33 19.16
CA ASP A 110 -8.96 3.35 19.99
C ASP A 110 -9.95 3.56 21.13
N VAL A 111 -9.48 3.30 22.35
CA VAL A 111 -10.17 3.74 23.55
C VAL A 111 -9.93 5.25 23.63
N GLY A 112 -10.33 5.97 22.58
CA GLY A 112 -10.63 7.38 22.62
C GLY A 112 -11.91 7.49 23.42
N LEU A 113 -11.80 8.12 24.59
CA LEU A 113 -12.96 8.54 25.35
C LEU A 113 -13.86 9.34 24.39
N LYS A 114 -15.03 8.75 24.05
CA LYS A 114 -16.12 9.31 23.25
C LYS A 114 -16.05 10.83 23.00
N GLY A 115 -15.98 11.24 21.73
CA GLY A 115 -16.98 12.20 21.22
C GLY A 115 -16.54 13.39 20.37
N SER A 116 -15.26 13.62 20.03
CA SER A 116 -14.86 14.85 19.32
C SER A 116 -14.25 14.65 17.93
N GLY A 117 -13.72 13.46 17.60
CA GLY A 117 -12.91 13.26 16.39
C GLY A 117 -11.50 13.88 16.47
N LEU A 118 -11.08 14.30 17.68
CA LEU A 118 -9.73 14.76 17.99
C LEU A 118 -8.93 13.58 18.56
N ASP A 119 -7.78 13.24 17.96
CA ASP A 119 -6.95 12.10 18.35
C ASP A 119 -5.46 12.41 18.26
N LEU A 120 -4.66 11.76 19.12
CA LEU A 120 -3.20 11.90 19.16
C LEU A 120 -2.54 10.52 19.14
N ARG A 121 -1.84 10.22 18.06
CA ARG A 121 -1.00 9.03 17.91
C ARG A 121 0.47 9.39 18.04
N VAL A 122 1.21 8.50 18.70
CA VAL A 122 2.63 8.67 18.95
C VAL A 122 3.41 7.54 18.28
N TYR A 123 4.39 7.91 17.47
CA TYR A 123 5.39 7.01 16.92
C TYR A 123 6.70 7.22 17.67
N ARG A 124 7.33 6.12 18.06
CA ARG A 124 8.63 6.13 18.74
C ARG A 124 9.70 5.61 17.80
N GLU A 125 10.76 6.39 17.64
CA GLU A 125 12.03 5.95 17.05
C GLU A 125 13.05 5.63 18.16
N ARG A 126 13.65 4.44 18.08
CA ARG A 126 14.77 4.03 18.94
C ARG A 126 15.80 3.26 18.12
N ALA A 127 17.05 3.71 18.14
CA ALA A 127 18.15 3.07 17.39
C ALA A 127 17.77 2.81 15.91
N GLY A 128 17.19 3.83 15.25
CA GLY A 128 16.76 3.77 13.84
C GLY A 128 15.50 2.94 13.57
N HIS A 129 14.85 2.37 14.58
CA HIS A 129 13.60 1.61 14.43
C HIS A 129 12.41 2.45 14.87
N VAL A 130 11.45 2.66 13.96
CA VAL A 130 10.19 3.35 14.22
C VAL A 130 9.08 2.33 14.51
N ALA A 131 8.34 2.54 15.59
CA ALA A 131 7.18 1.74 15.96
C ALA A 131 6.00 2.64 16.37
N SER A 132 4.78 2.23 16.04
CA SER A 132 3.59 2.81 16.66
C SER A 132 3.53 2.42 18.13
N THR A 133 2.97 3.31 18.95
CA THR A 133 2.81 3.09 20.39
C THR A 133 1.37 3.26 20.80
N MET A 134 0.99 2.63 21.90
CA MET A 134 -0.33 2.76 22.52
C MET A 134 -0.23 3.62 23.78
N SER A 135 -1.30 4.35 24.10
CA SER A 135 -1.41 5.06 25.36
C SER A 135 -1.22 4.08 26.54
N GLY A 136 -0.33 4.44 27.46
CA GLY A 136 0.13 3.61 28.58
C GLY A 136 1.41 2.80 28.30
N ASP A 137 1.96 2.84 27.08
CA ASP A 137 3.21 2.17 26.75
C ASP A 137 4.42 2.75 27.52
N MET A 138 5.49 1.95 27.57
CA MET A 138 6.75 2.38 28.18
C MET A 138 7.75 2.94 27.17
N PHE A 139 8.34 4.05 27.56
CA PHE A 139 9.34 4.83 26.83
C PHE A 139 10.63 4.91 27.63
N ARG A 140 11.72 5.22 26.94
CA ARG A 140 13.05 5.40 27.52
C ARG A 140 13.53 6.82 27.25
N PRO A 141 14.36 7.38 28.14
CA PRO A 141 15.20 8.52 27.80
C PRO A 141 15.93 8.32 26.46
N GLY A 142 15.98 9.36 25.65
CA GLY A 142 16.57 9.36 24.30
C GLY A 142 15.67 8.80 23.20
N ASP A 143 14.47 8.30 23.53
CA ASP A 143 13.48 7.97 22.50
C ASP A 143 13.08 9.23 21.74
N ARG A 144 13.01 9.14 20.40
CA ARG A 144 12.53 10.24 19.57
C ARG A 144 11.07 10.01 19.22
N LEU A 145 10.22 10.97 19.53
CA LEU A 145 8.77 10.89 19.33
C LEU A 145 8.38 11.71 18.11
N ARG A 146 7.51 11.14 17.26
CA ARG A 146 6.81 11.85 16.20
C ARG A 146 5.30 11.67 16.41
N PHE A 147 4.55 12.68 16.02
CA PHE A 147 3.12 12.76 16.28
C PHE A 147 2.33 12.69 14.99
N GLU A 148 1.19 12.01 15.07
CA GLU A 148 0.15 12.04 14.05
C GLU A 148 -1.16 12.40 14.74
N VAL A 149 -1.93 13.30 14.14
CA VAL A 149 -3.13 13.85 14.76
C VAL A 149 -4.33 13.73 13.85
N ASP A 150 -5.50 13.52 14.45
CA ASP A 150 -6.78 13.78 13.80
C ASP A 150 -7.35 15.07 14.39
N VAL A 151 -7.76 15.99 13.53
CA VAL A 151 -8.34 17.28 13.91
C VAL A 151 -9.68 17.44 13.20
N PRO A 152 -10.81 17.55 13.93
CA PRO A 152 -12.15 17.50 13.35
C PRO A 152 -12.61 18.81 12.68
N SER A 153 -11.93 19.92 12.94
CA SER A 153 -12.24 21.26 12.41
C SER A 153 -10.99 22.13 12.38
N ASP A 154 -10.93 23.07 11.46
CA ASP A 154 -9.84 24.06 11.40
C ASP A 154 -9.67 24.78 12.75
N GLY A 155 -8.45 25.19 13.05
CA GLY A 155 -8.14 25.92 14.27
C GLY A 155 -6.65 26.13 14.49
N HIS A 156 -6.27 26.26 15.74
CA HIS A 156 -4.89 26.40 16.18
C HIS A 156 -4.53 25.26 17.12
N MET A 157 -3.33 24.68 16.99
CA MET A 157 -2.91 23.53 17.80
C MET A 157 -1.54 23.66 18.45
N LEU A 158 -1.40 22.95 19.58
CA LEU A 158 -0.16 22.64 20.27
C LEU A 158 -0.18 21.17 20.72
N VAL A 159 1.01 20.57 20.81
CA VAL A 159 1.22 19.35 21.58
C VAL A 159 2.14 19.69 22.75
N VAL A 160 1.67 19.42 23.97
CA VAL A 160 2.42 19.66 25.21
C VAL A 160 2.43 18.39 26.06
N GLY A 161 3.47 18.18 26.85
CA GLY A 161 3.53 17.11 27.84
C GLY A 161 3.41 17.65 29.25
N VAL A 162 2.78 16.87 30.13
CA VAL A 162 2.75 17.08 31.59
C VAL A 162 3.60 16.00 32.24
N GLU A 163 4.63 16.41 32.98
CA GLU A 163 5.49 15.50 33.75
C GLU A 163 4.85 15.08 35.08
N SER A 164 5.47 14.09 35.74
CA SER A 164 4.96 13.53 37.01
C SER A 164 4.91 14.56 38.16
N ASP A 165 5.75 15.58 38.12
CA ASP A 165 5.75 16.71 39.06
C ASP A 165 4.76 17.82 38.68
N GLY A 166 4.15 17.72 37.49
CA GLY A 166 3.23 18.69 36.94
C GLY A 166 3.89 19.76 36.05
N ASP A 167 5.19 19.64 35.78
CA ASP A 167 5.85 20.55 34.85
C ASP A 167 5.37 20.33 33.41
N LEU A 168 5.22 21.42 32.67
CA LEU A 168 4.81 21.40 31.27
C LEU A 168 6.03 21.51 30.37
N PHE A 169 6.11 20.64 29.37
CA PHE A 169 7.09 20.75 28.29
C PHE A 169 6.41 20.78 26.92
N ARG A 170 7.06 21.41 25.94
CA ARG A 170 6.50 21.54 24.59
C ARG A 170 6.97 20.39 23.71
N CYS A 171 6.03 19.84 22.96
CA CYS A 171 6.30 18.78 21.99
C CYS A 171 6.18 19.27 20.55
N TYR A 172 5.17 20.08 20.26
CA TYR A 172 4.95 20.63 18.92
C TYR A 172 4.16 21.95 18.95
N PRO A 173 4.56 22.97 18.16
CA PRO A 173 5.87 23.09 17.53
C PRO A 173 6.94 23.20 18.63
N ASN A 174 8.15 22.69 18.36
CA ASN A 174 9.20 22.66 19.39
C ASN A 174 10.04 23.95 19.46
N ASP A 175 9.90 24.84 18.47
CA ASP A 175 10.71 26.04 18.27
C ASP A 175 10.08 27.35 18.78
N ARG A 176 8.81 27.32 19.18
CA ARG A 176 8.03 28.48 19.63
C ARG A 176 7.00 28.11 20.68
N ASP A 177 6.46 29.11 21.37
CA ASP A 177 5.45 28.93 22.41
C ASP A 177 4.02 29.02 21.85
N GLU A 178 3.87 29.58 20.66
CA GLU A 178 2.59 29.86 20.04
C GLU A 178 2.05 28.67 19.25
N SER A 179 0.75 28.44 19.41
CA SER A 179 -0.03 27.51 18.59
C SER A 179 0.09 27.80 17.09
N VAL A 180 -0.07 26.74 16.30
CA VAL A 180 0.06 26.80 14.84
C VAL A 180 -1.29 26.57 14.19
N PRO A 181 -1.62 27.25 13.08
CA PRO A 181 -2.84 26.94 12.35
C PRO A 181 -2.80 25.49 11.86
N VAL A 182 -3.95 24.82 11.95
CA VAL A 182 -4.17 23.46 11.47
C VAL A 182 -5.51 23.39 10.75
N GLU A 183 -5.53 22.73 9.60
CA GLU A 183 -6.75 22.43 8.86
C GLU A 183 -7.36 21.12 9.36
N ALA A 184 -8.67 20.97 9.25
CA ALA A 184 -9.36 19.73 9.56
C ALA A 184 -8.81 18.57 8.73
N GLY A 185 -8.55 17.43 9.36
CA GLY A 185 -7.97 16.28 8.68
C GLY A 185 -7.78 15.09 9.61
N SER A 186 -7.48 13.93 9.03
CA SER A 186 -7.14 12.72 9.76
C SER A 186 -5.79 12.19 9.26
N GLY A 187 -4.99 11.67 10.19
CA GLY A 187 -3.66 11.16 9.90
C GLY A 187 -2.67 12.27 9.53
N LEU A 188 -2.81 13.46 10.12
CA LEU A 188 -1.91 14.58 9.87
C LEU A 188 -0.58 14.33 10.57
N LEU A 189 0.43 13.92 9.80
CA LEU A 189 1.77 13.69 10.33
C LEU A 189 2.48 15.01 10.60
N LEU A 190 2.91 15.21 11.84
CA LEU A 190 3.64 16.40 12.25
C LEU A 190 5.13 16.26 11.89
N SER A 191 5.72 17.30 11.33
CA SER A 191 7.08 17.27 10.77
C SER A 191 8.17 17.06 11.82
N ASP A 192 7.92 17.56 13.03
CA ASP A 192 8.94 17.64 14.05
C ASP A 192 8.97 16.36 14.89
N ALA A 193 10.16 16.07 15.41
CA ALA A 193 10.34 15.04 16.41
C ALA A 193 10.98 15.66 17.65
N ILE A 194 10.59 15.18 18.83
CA ILE A 194 11.23 15.54 20.09
C ILE A 194 11.98 14.35 20.64
N GLU A 195 13.07 14.60 21.36
CA GLU A 195 13.80 13.56 22.09
C GLU A 195 13.39 13.63 23.56
N LEU A 196 13.01 12.49 24.13
CA LEU A 196 12.68 12.41 25.55
C LEU A 196 13.95 12.59 26.39
N ASP A 197 13.88 13.43 27.40
CA ASP A 197 14.98 13.65 28.33
C ASP A 197 15.18 12.48 29.31
N SER A 198 16.06 12.70 30.30
CA SER A 198 16.38 11.73 31.34
C SER A 198 15.41 11.66 32.51
N SER A 199 14.34 12.47 32.55
CA SER A 199 13.36 12.36 33.62
C SER A 199 12.68 10.98 33.57
N THR A 200 11.97 10.60 34.63
CA THR A 200 11.34 9.27 34.72
C THR A 200 10.02 9.38 35.45
N GLY A 201 9.07 8.53 35.08
CA GLY A 201 7.75 8.51 35.71
C GLY A 201 6.63 8.43 34.69
N HIS A 202 5.43 8.79 35.15
CA HIS A 202 4.27 8.90 34.28
C HIS A 202 4.22 10.29 33.65
N GLU A 203 3.95 10.34 32.37
CA GLU A 203 3.80 11.58 31.62
C GLU A 203 2.56 11.48 30.74
N VAL A 204 1.92 12.62 30.48
CA VAL A 204 0.75 12.68 29.60
C VAL A 204 1.01 13.73 28.53
N LEU A 205 0.97 13.31 27.28
CA LEU A 205 1.01 14.19 26.13
C LEU A 205 -0.41 14.63 25.78
N HIS A 206 -0.60 15.91 25.57
CA HIS A 206 -1.87 16.52 25.23
C HIS A 206 -1.77 17.21 23.88
N LEU A 207 -2.59 16.78 22.92
CA LEU A 207 -2.92 17.58 21.74
C LEU A 207 -4.02 18.56 22.16
N VAL A 208 -3.77 19.85 22.05
CA VAL A 208 -4.74 20.92 22.34
C VAL A 208 -5.08 21.64 21.06
N VAL A 209 -6.37 21.84 20.79
CA VAL A 209 -6.88 22.59 19.64
C VAL A 209 -7.89 23.63 20.11
N CYS A 210 -7.70 24.89 19.69
CA CYS A 210 -8.58 26.02 19.99
C CYS A 210 -8.97 26.75 18.70
N ASP A 211 -10.09 27.48 18.71
CA ASP A 211 -10.57 28.25 17.55
C ASP A 211 -9.70 29.50 17.28
N VAL A 212 -8.96 29.97 18.27
CA VAL A 212 -8.11 31.17 18.20
C VAL A 212 -6.66 30.84 18.56
N PRO A 213 -5.67 31.62 18.09
CA PRO A 213 -4.29 31.45 18.51
C PRO A 213 -4.15 31.54 20.04
N PHE A 214 -3.38 30.63 20.61
CA PHE A 214 -3.04 30.58 22.03
C PHE A 214 -1.55 30.23 22.22
N SER A 215 -1.05 30.38 23.45
CA SER A 215 0.32 30.07 23.83
C SER A 215 0.37 28.91 24.83
N ALA A 216 1.51 28.21 24.88
CA ALA A 216 1.79 27.23 25.94
C ALA A 216 1.64 27.82 27.36
N HIS A 217 1.90 29.13 27.54
CA HIS A 217 1.73 29.83 28.81
C HIS A 217 0.27 29.98 29.26
N ASP A 218 -0.69 29.83 28.33
CA ASP A 218 -2.13 29.84 28.64
C ASP A 218 -2.60 28.51 29.23
N LEU A 219 -1.80 27.44 29.05
CA LEU A 219 -2.06 26.12 29.56
C LEU A 219 -1.48 25.96 30.96
N ARG A 220 -2.17 25.22 31.83
CA ARG A 220 -1.69 24.92 33.18
C ARG A 220 -1.93 23.48 33.51
N ALA A 221 -0.95 22.81 34.10
CA ALA A 221 -1.19 21.50 34.68
C ALA A 221 -2.26 21.62 35.79
N ALA A 222 -3.28 20.78 35.71
CA ALA A 222 -4.33 20.63 36.72
C ALA A 222 -4.04 19.43 37.65
N GLY A 223 -2.76 19.09 37.80
CA GLY A 223 -2.23 17.89 38.47
C GLY A 223 -1.27 17.12 37.57
N ALA A 224 -0.63 16.08 38.11
CA ALA A 224 0.44 15.30 37.46
C ALA A 224 0.08 14.61 36.13
N ARG A 225 -1.19 14.67 35.68
CA ARG A 225 -1.72 13.95 34.51
C ARG A 225 -2.87 14.67 33.81
N SER A 226 -3.09 15.94 34.13
CA SER A 226 -4.27 16.67 33.65
C SER A 226 -3.88 18.07 33.24
N LEU A 227 -4.58 18.60 32.25
CA LEU A 227 -4.35 19.92 31.69
C LEU A 227 -5.62 20.76 31.85
N ALA A 228 -5.49 21.94 32.48
CA ALA A 228 -6.53 22.95 32.48
C ALA A 228 -6.53 23.64 31.12
N LEU A 229 -7.64 23.52 30.38
CA LEU A 229 -7.80 24.10 29.06
C LEU A 229 -8.46 25.49 29.14
N PRO A 230 -8.03 26.44 28.29
CA PRO A 230 -8.77 27.67 28.08
C PRO A 230 -10.18 27.41 27.53
N PRO A 231 -11.15 28.33 27.75
CA PRO A 231 -12.48 28.22 27.17
C PRO A 231 -12.42 28.12 25.64
N GLY A 232 -13.21 27.22 25.05
CA GLY A 232 -13.23 27.00 23.59
C GLY A 232 -12.13 26.07 23.07
N CYS A 233 -11.26 25.57 23.94
CA CYS A 233 -10.25 24.58 23.57
C CYS A 233 -10.73 23.15 23.84
N ARG A 234 -10.26 22.22 23.02
CA ARG A 234 -10.46 20.76 23.16
C ARG A 234 -9.09 20.10 23.26
N ALA A 235 -9.02 18.96 23.93
CA ALA A 235 -7.79 18.18 23.97
C ALA A 235 -8.01 16.68 23.85
N ALA A 236 -7.02 16.01 23.27
CA ALA A 236 -6.83 14.57 23.32
C ALA A 236 -5.57 14.27 24.14
N ALA A 237 -5.54 13.12 24.82
CA ALA A 237 -4.47 12.75 25.74
C ALA A 237 -3.86 11.40 25.37
N PHE A 238 -2.54 11.30 25.46
CA PHE A 238 -1.77 10.08 25.30
C PHE A 238 -0.89 9.89 26.55
N GLU A 239 -1.15 8.83 27.31
CA GLU A 239 -0.39 8.53 28.51
C GLU A 239 0.88 7.75 28.15
N MET A 240 1.96 7.98 28.89
CA MET A 240 3.19 7.21 28.75
C MET A 240 3.90 7.02 30.09
N VAL A 241 4.75 5.99 30.16
CA VAL A 241 5.62 5.72 31.30
C VAL A 241 7.06 5.76 30.85
N LYS A 242 7.85 6.72 31.33
CA LYS A 242 9.28 6.81 31.03
C LYS A 242 10.10 6.11 32.12
N GLY A 243 10.93 5.15 31.72
CA GLY A 243 11.76 4.40 32.66
C GLY A 243 12.89 3.62 31.99
N VAL A 244 13.89 3.24 32.80
CA VAL A 244 15.01 2.41 32.36
C VAL A 244 14.64 0.95 32.62
N ARG A 245 14.24 0.24 31.57
CA ARG A 245 14.16 -1.23 31.59
C ARG A 245 15.49 -1.83 31.21
#